data_AF-D6PKW9-F1
#
_entry.id   AF-D6PKW9-F1
#
_cell.length_a   1.000
_cell.length_b   1.000
_cell.length_c   1.000
_cell.angle_alpha   90.00
_cell.angle_beta   90.00
_cell.angle_gamma   90.00
#
_symmetry.space_group_name_H-M   'P 1'
#
loop_
_entity.id
_entity.type
_entity.pdbx_description
1 polymer ?
#
loop_
_entity_poly.entity_id
_entity_poly.type
_entity_poly.pdbx_seq_one_letter_code
_entity_poly.pdbx_strand_id
1 'polypeptide(L)'
;MAEKKLRVDSVYGMLVDGASRANIIQFCAETFEVGERTADNYIAAARELIERDSDMSRPAFLAEALAGLRQIRLSAARRGQHQVCVNAIRLQAELVGLTGKSA
;
A
#
# COMPACT_ATOMS: atom_id res chain seq x y z
N MET A 1 22.56 -0.83 15.85
CA MET A 1 21.48 -1.26 14.92
C MET A 1 20.11 -0.71 15.30
N ALA A 2 19.74 -0.66 16.60
CA ALA A 2 18.44 -0.14 17.05
C ALA A 2 18.22 1.36 16.79
N GLU A 3 19.24 2.19 16.99
CA GLU A 3 19.13 3.64 16.82
C GLU A 3 18.85 4.06 15.36
N LYS A 4 19.54 3.42 14.40
CA LYS A 4 19.31 3.66 12.97
C LYS A 4 17.87 3.32 12.57
N LYS A 5 17.32 2.22 13.10
CA LYS A 5 15.93 1.82 12.84
C LYS A 5 14.96 2.88 13.37
N LEU A 6 15.16 3.35 14.60
CA LEU A 6 14.34 4.41 15.20
C LEU A 6 14.33 5.69 14.34
N ARG A 7 15.49 6.12 13.84
CA ARG A 7 15.60 7.30 12.96
C ARG A 7 14.86 7.10 11.63
N VAL A 8 14.95 5.90 11.04
CA VAL A 8 14.21 5.54 9.82
C VAL A 8 12.69 5.49 10.09
N ASP A 9 12.26 4.95 11.23
CA ASP A 9 10.85 4.90 11.63
C ASP A 9 10.26 6.32 11.82
N SER A 10 11.04 7.27 12.34
CA SER A 10 10.62 8.68 12.41
C SER A 10 10.46 9.31 11.02
N VAL A 11 11.42 9.06 10.11
CA VAL A 11 11.34 9.54 8.71
C VAL A 11 10.18 8.89 7.96
N TYR A 12 9.89 7.61 8.24
CA TYR A 12 8.73 6.90 7.73
C TYR A 12 7.42 7.61 8.10
N GLY A 13 7.24 7.97 9.38
CA GLY A 13 6.05 8.72 9.82
C GLY A 13 5.88 10.04 9.06
N MET A 14 6.97 10.81 8.94
CA MET A 14 6.95 12.06 8.18
C MET A 14 6.59 11.87 6.70
N LEU A 15 7.05 10.80 6.06
CA LEU A 15 6.70 10.50 4.66
C LEU A 15 5.22 10.14 4.51
N VAL A 16 4.66 9.37 5.45
CA VAL A 16 3.23 9.03 5.47
C VAL A 16 2.36 10.27 5.69
N ASP A 17 2.83 11.21 6.53
CA ASP A 17 2.16 12.49 6.78
C ASP A 17 2.33 13.52 5.63
N GLY A 18 3.05 13.16 4.57
CA GLY A 18 3.21 13.99 3.37
C GLY A 18 4.31 15.05 3.47
N ALA A 19 5.28 14.91 4.38
CA ALA A 19 6.40 15.85 4.50
C ALA A 19 7.28 15.85 3.23
N SER A 20 7.72 17.05 2.84
CA SER A 20 8.64 17.22 1.71
C SER A 20 10.06 16.71 2.05
N ARG A 21 10.85 16.34 1.03
CA ARG A 21 12.27 15.95 1.21
C ARG A 21 13.06 17.02 1.98
N ALA A 22 12.85 18.30 1.66
CA ALA A 22 13.53 19.41 2.32
C ALA A 22 13.22 19.45 3.83
N ASN A 23 11.95 19.30 4.20
CA ASN A 23 11.53 19.28 5.61
C ASN A 23 12.13 18.09 6.36
N ILE A 24 12.21 16.93 5.72
CA ILE A 24 12.80 15.73 6.32
C ILE A 24 14.31 15.89 6.53
N ILE A 25 15.02 16.47 5.57
CA ILE A 25 16.46 16.75 5.70
C ILE A 25 16.71 17.73 6.84
N GLN A 26 15.93 18.81 6.91
CA GLN A 26 16.03 19.78 7.99
C GLN A 26 15.77 19.12 9.36
N PHE A 27 14.69 18.33 9.48
CA PHE A 27 14.39 17.58 10.69
C PHE A 27 15.54 16.64 11.09
N CYS A 28 16.14 15.93 10.12
CA CYS A 28 17.27 15.03 10.39
C CYS A 28 18.52 15.79 10.83
N ALA A 29 18.76 16.99 10.28
CA ALA A 29 19.87 17.83 10.68
C ALA A 29 19.69 18.36 12.11
N GLU A 30 18.48 18.82 12.45
CA GLU A 30 18.16 19.42 13.76
C GLU A 30 18.02 18.36 14.87
N THR A 31 17.46 17.20 14.56
CA THR A 31 17.11 16.18 15.58
C THR A 31 18.19 15.12 15.74
N PHE A 32 18.82 14.73 14.64
CA PHE A 32 19.74 13.60 14.59
C PHE A 32 21.20 14.01 14.30
N GLU A 33 21.43 15.31 14.06
CA GLU A 33 22.73 15.90 13.73
C GLU A 33 23.42 15.20 12.55
N VAL A 34 22.63 14.78 11.55
CA VAL A 34 23.15 14.10 10.36
C VAL A 34 23.12 14.99 9.13
N GLY A 35 24.12 14.81 8.26
CA GLY A 35 24.17 15.48 6.96
C GLY A 35 23.16 14.93 5.95
N GLU A 36 22.92 15.70 4.89
CA GLU A 36 21.95 15.42 3.83
C GLU A 36 22.05 13.99 3.27
N ARG A 37 23.27 13.53 2.95
CA ARG A 37 23.49 12.19 2.40
C ARG A 37 22.97 11.07 3.33
N THR A 38 23.09 11.26 4.64
CA THR A 38 22.60 10.29 5.62
C THR A 38 21.08 10.38 5.75
N ALA A 39 20.51 11.59 5.70
CA ALA A 39 19.06 11.78 5.67
C ALA A 39 18.43 11.12 4.42
N ASP A 40 19.06 11.25 3.25
CA ASP A 40 18.61 10.57 2.02
C ASP A 40 18.61 9.05 2.16
N ASN A 41 19.64 8.48 2.82
CA ASN A 41 19.67 7.05 3.10
C ASN A 41 18.51 6.62 4.01
N TYR A 42 18.09 7.48 4.96
CA TYR A 42 16.93 7.21 5.80
C TYR A 42 15.62 7.31 5.02
N ILE A 43 15.50 8.29 4.12
CA ILE A 43 14.35 8.43 3.21
C ILE A 43 14.22 7.20 2.31
N ALA A 44 15.33 6.73 1.74
CA ALA A 44 15.34 5.53 0.90
C ALA A 44 14.89 4.29 1.69
N ALA A 45 15.45 4.07 2.88
CA ALA A 45 15.06 2.95 3.75
C ALA A 45 13.60 3.05 4.20
N ALA A 46 13.09 4.24 4.49
CA ALA A 46 11.70 4.46 4.86
C ALA A 46 10.74 4.19 3.67
N ARG A 47 11.14 4.52 2.44
CA ARG A 47 10.36 4.19 1.23
C ARG A 47 10.26 2.68 1.02
N GLU A 48 11.34 1.92 1.24
CA GLU A 48 11.29 0.46 1.19
C GLU A 48 10.31 -0.12 2.22
N LEU A 49 10.21 0.48 3.41
CA LEU A 49 9.23 0.06 4.43
C LEU A 49 7.79 0.33 3.97
N ILE A 50 7.52 1.50 3.41
CA ILE A 50 6.20 1.85 2.85
C ILE A 50 5.81 0.85 1.75
N GLU A 51 6.75 0.47 0.89
CA GLU A 51 6.50 -0.51 -0.18
C GLU A 51 6.18 -1.89 0.38
N ARG A 52 6.91 -2.36 1.40
CA ARG A 52 6.62 -3.63 2.08
C ARG A 52 5.26 -3.64 2.78
N ASP A 53 4.91 -2.55 3.46
CA ASP A 53 3.60 -2.41 4.10
C ASP A 53 2.47 -2.34 3.06
N SER A 54 2.74 -1.70 1.93
CA SER A 54 1.84 -1.67 0.77
C SER A 54 1.65 -3.06 0.17
N ASP A 55 2.73 -3.85 0.08
CA ASP A 55 2.68 -5.23 -0.40
C ASP A 55 1.98 -6.18 0.56
N MET A 56 1.88 -5.87 1.85
CA MET A 56 1.03 -6.63 2.78
C MET A 56 -0.43 -6.19 2.72
N SER A 57 -0.69 -4.89 2.56
CA SER A 57 -2.05 -4.37 2.46
C SER A 57 -2.74 -4.74 1.14
N ARG A 58 -1.99 -4.87 0.04
CA ARG A 58 -2.51 -5.25 -1.29
C ARG A 58 -3.16 -6.65 -1.33
N PRO A 59 -2.51 -7.74 -0.86
CA PRO A 59 -3.13 -9.06 -0.75
C PRO A 59 -4.32 -9.09 0.20
N ALA A 60 -4.23 -8.38 1.33
CA ALA A 60 -5.33 -8.30 2.29
C ALA A 60 -6.56 -7.61 1.68
N PHE A 61 -6.35 -6.47 1.01
CA PHE A 61 -7.38 -5.75 0.28
C PHE A 61 -7.95 -6.57 -0.89
N LEU A 62 -7.10 -7.27 -1.64
CA LEU A 62 -7.54 -8.17 -2.71
C LEU A 62 -8.42 -9.31 -2.16
N ALA A 63 -8.04 -9.92 -1.03
CA ALA A 63 -8.83 -10.97 -0.39
C ALA A 63 -10.19 -10.44 0.07
N GLU A 64 -10.24 -9.24 0.66
CA GLU A 64 -11.47 -8.58 1.07
C GLU A 64 -12.38 -8.26 -0.12
N ALA A 65 -11.83 -7.70 -1.20
CA ALA A 65 -12.56 -7.39 -2.43
C ALA A 65 -13.16 -8.65 -3.08
N LEU A 66 -12.37 -9.73 -3.16
CA LEU A 66 -12.84 -11.03 -3.68
C LEU A 66 -13.96 -11.62 -2.82
N ALA A 67 -13.85 -11.52 -1.49
CA ALA A 67 -14.86 -11.96 -0.56
C ALA A 67 -16.18 -11.17 -0.72
N GLY A 68 -16.09 -9.84 -0.85
CA GLY A 68 -17.23 -8.97 -1.12
C GLY A 68 -17.95 -9.35 -2.43
N LEU A 69 -17.20 -9.50 -3.53
CA LEU A 69 -17.75 -9.93 -4.82
C LEU A 69 -18.42 -11.32 -4.75
N ARG A 70 -17.85 -12.24 -3.94
CA ARG A 70 -18.46 -13.56 -3.71
C ARG A 70 -19.81 -13.45 -3.01
N GLN A 71 -19.94 -12.56 -2.02
CA GLN A 71 -21.22 -12.33 -1.33
C GLN A 71 -22.27 -11.72 -2.25
N ILE A 72 -21.88 -10.71 -3.05
CA ILE A 72 -22.75 -10.11 -4.07
C ILE A 72 -23.25 -11.17 -5.05
N ARG A 73 -22.34 -12.02 -5.55
CA ARG A 73 -22.68 -13.13 -6.45
C ARG A 73 -23.68 -14.10 -5.82
N LEU A 74 -23.46 -14.52 -4.57
CA LEU A 74 -24.35 -15.44 -3.86
C LEU A 74 -25.74 -14.82 -3.65
N SER A 75 -25.80 -13.55 -3.27
CA SER A 75 -27.07 -12.82 -3.09
C SER A 75 -27.83 -12.66 -4.41
N ALA A 76 -27.14 -12.27 -5.49
CA ALA A 76 -27.71 -12.14 -6.82
C ALA A 76 -28.20 -13.49 -7.36
N ALA A 77 -27.45 -14.57 -7.14
CA ALA A 77 -27.84 -15.92 -7.58
C ALA A 77 -29.14 -16.39 -6.91
N ARG A 78 -29.30 -16.14 -5.60
CA ARG A 78 -30.54 -16.44 -4.87
C ARG A 78 -31.76 -15.69 -5.43
N ARG A 79 -31.54 -14.51 -6.03
CA ARG A 79 -32.59 -13.66 -6.61
C ARG A 79 -32.81 -13.89 -8.12
N GLY A 80 -32.12 -14.86 -8.73
CA GLY A 80 -32.18 -15.11 -10.17
C GLY A 80 -31.54 -14.00 -11.03
N GLN A 81 -30.74 -13.11 -10.43
CA GLN A 81 -30.08 -12.01 -11.12
C GLN A 81 -28.78 -12.49 -11.77
N HIS A 82 -28.92 -13.31 -12.81
CA HIS A 82 -27.79 -13.97 -13.47
C HIS A 82 -26.78 -12.99 -14.08
N GLN A 83 -27.25 -11.85 -14.61
CA GLN A 83 -26.37 -10.81 -15.17
C GLN A 83 -25.42 -10.23 -14.11
N VAL A 84 -25.93 -9.99 -12.89
CA VAL A 84 -25.12 -9.48 -11.77
C VAL A 84 -24.09 -10.52 -11.33
N CYS A 85 -24.45 -11.81 -11.38
CA CYS A 85 -23.51 -12.90 -11.08
C CYS A 85 -22.35 -12.95 -12.09
N VAL A 86 -22.65 -12.83 -13.39
CA VAL A 86 -21.65 -12.81 -14.46
C VAL A 86 -20.72 -11.60 -14.31
N ASN A 87 -21.28 -10.42 -14.03
CA ASN A 87 -20.49 -9.21 -13.80
C ASN A 87 -19.57 -9.35 -12.57
N ALA A 88 -20.05 -9.95 -11.46
CA ALA A 88 -19.21 -10.19 -10.28
C ALA A 88 -18.05 -11.15 -10.59
N ILE A 89 -18.28 -12.20 -11.39
CA ILE A 89 -17.22 -13.12 -11.83
C ILE A 89 -16.21 -12.41 -12.73
N ARG A 90 -16.67 -11.55 -13.64
CA ARG A 90 -15.79 -10.74 -14.50
C ARG A 90 -14.89 -9.82 -13.69
N LEU A 91 -15.46 -9.10 -12.71
CA LEU A 91 -14.70 -8.24 -11.81
C LEU A 91 -13.70 -9.04 -10.95
N GLN A 92 -14.06 -10.24 -10.51
CA GLN A 92 -13.12 -11.14 -9.82
C GLN A 92 -11.94 -11.49 -10.72
N ALA A 93 -12.19 -11.84 -11.98
CA ALA A 93 -11.14 -12.17 -12.96
C ALA A 93 -10.27 -10.96 -13.33
N GLU A 94 -10.84 -9.76 -13.39
CA GLU A 94 -10.10 -8.49 -13.55
C GLU A 94 -9.18 -8.21 -12.34
N LEU A 95 -9.68 -8.37 -11.11
CA LEU A 95 -8.90 -8.13 -9.88
C LEU A 95 -7.70 -9.06 -9.72
N VAL A 96 -7.78 -10.31 -10.19
CA VAL A 96 -6.65 -11.25 -10.17
C VAL A 96 -5.82 -11.22 -11.45
N GLY A 97 -6.08 -10.28 -12.36
CA GLY A 97 -5.32 -10.11 -13.60
C GLY A 97 -5.54 -11.21 -14.65
N LEU A 98 -6.57 -12.04 -14.52
CA LEU A 98 -6.92 -13.09 -15.49
C LEU A 98 -7.59 -12.51 -16.74
N THR A 99 -8.28 -11.38 -16.60
CA THR A 99 -8.92 -10.67 -17.71
C THR A 99 -8.70 -9.18 -17.56
N GLY A 100 -7.76 -8.63 -18.31
CA GLY A 100 -7.52 -7.20 -18.43
C GLY A 100 -6.61 -6.99 -19.64
N LYS A 101 -6.82 -5.93 -20.42
CA LYS A 101 -5.83 -5.54 -21.42
C LYS A 101 -4.54 -5.26 -20.65
N SER A 102 -3.48 -6.01 -20.93
CA SER A 102 -2.13 -5.61 -20.58
C SER A 102 -1.96 -4.16 -21.02
N ALA A 103 -1.81 -3.27 -20.05
CA ALA A 103 -1.28 -1.94 -20.29
C ALA A 103 0.24 -2.03 -20.20
#